data_AF-A0A414AFK1-F1
#
_entry.id   AF-A0A414AFK1-F1
#
_cell.length_a   1.000
_cell.length_b   1.000
_cell.length_c   1.000
_cell.angle_alpha   90.00
_cell.angle_beta   90.00
_cell.angle_gamma   90.00
#
_symmetry.space_group_name_H-M   'P 1'
#
loop_
_entity.id
_entity.type
_entity.pdbx_description
1 polymer ?
#
loop_
_entity_poly.entity_id
_entity_poly.type
_entity_poly.pdbx_seq_one_letter_code
_entity_poly.pdbx_strand_id
1 'polypeptide(L)' 'MKENSSRSRTAPEEIKYKTEVLLKSKALSGYQTDFSRALLTQNEYSIKEARAVLDKFYGKEGKK' A
#
# COMPACT_ATOMS: atom_id res chain seq x y z
N MET A 1 -2.32 -27.42 11.85
CA MET A 1 -3.01 -26.12 11.77
C MET A 1 -2.65 -25.46 10.44
N LYS A 2 -3.48 -25.65 9.41
CA LYS A 2 -3.40 -24.91 8.14
C LYS A 2 -4.84 -24.66 7.70
N GLU A 3 -5.28 -23.40 7.77
CA GLU A 3 -6.53 -22.95 7.15
C GLU A 3 -6.23 -21.55 6.61
N ASN A 4 -5.74 -21.51 5.37
CA ASN A 4 -6.48 -21.24 4.15
C ASN A 4 -6.61 -19.74 3.87
N SER A 5 -5.68 -19.32 3.01
CA SER A 5 -5.68 -18.13 2.19
C SER A 5 -7.05 -17.93 1.52
N SER A 6 -7.93 -17.15 2.16
CA SER A 6 -9.18 -16.66 1.57
C SER A 6 -8.88 -15.77 0.37
N ARG A 7 -8.82 -16.41 -0.80
CA ARG A 7 -8.75 -15.75 -2.10
C ARG A 7 -10.16 -15.30 -2.50
N SER A 8 -10.69 -14.29 -1.82
CA SER A 8 -11.81 -13.50 -2.33
C SER A 8 -11.31 -12.73 -3.55
N ARG A 9 -11.71 -13.20 -4.74
CA ARG A 9 -11.53 -12.52 -6.04
C ARG A 9 -12.50 -11.33 -6.17
N THR A 10 -12.59 -10.49 -5.16
CA THR A 10 -13.23 -9.18 -5.29
C THR A 10 -12.16 -8.25 -5.86
N ALA A 11 -12.47 -7.59 -6.97
CA ALA A 11 -11.53 -6.70 -7.66
C ALA A 11 -10.76 -5.84 -6.63
N PRO A 12 -9.42 -5.88 -6.58
CA PRO A 12 -8.60 -5.31 -5.49
C PRO A 12 -8.53 -3.77 -5.52
N GLU A 13 -9.52 -3.13 -6.13
CA GLU A 13 -9.51 -1.73 -6.50
C GLU A 13 -10.05 -0.81 -5.41
N GLU A 14 -10.95 -1.31 -4.54
CA GLU A 14 -11.61 -0.49 -3.50
C GLU A 14 -11.52 -1.06 -2.07
N ILE A 15 -10.82 -2.18 -1.87
CA ILE A 15 -10.64 -2.71 -0.51
C ILE A 15 -9.64 -1.82 0.22
N LYS A 16 -10.13 -1.09 1.21
CA LYS A 16 -9.32 -0.31 2.14
C LYS A 16 -8.74 -1.21 3.21
N TYR A 17 -7.45 -1.04 3.44
CA TYR A 17 -6.71 -1.71 4.48
C TYR A 17 -6.10 -0.66 5.39
N LYS A 18 -5.91 -1.02 6.67
CA LYS A 18 -5.15 -0.18 7.59
C LYS A 18 -3.76 0.08 7.04
N THR A 19 -3.27 1.30 7.18
CA THR A 19 -1.94 1.72 6.73
C THR A 19 -0.86 0.80 7.28
N GLU A 20 -0.94 0.42 8.55
CA GLU A 20 0.03 -0.51 9.17
C GLU A 20 0.08 -1.89 8.48
N VAL A 21 -1.06 -2.37 7.98
CA VAL A 21 -1.15 -3.64 7.25
C VAL A 21 -0.57 -3.47 5.84
N LEU A 22 -0.87 -2.35 5.18
CA LEU A 22 -0.32 -2.03 3.86
C LEU A 22 1.20 -1.88 3.89
N LEU A 23 1.74 -1.22 4.92
CA LEU A 23 3.17 -1.01 5.13
C LEU A 23 3.95 -2.33 5.31
N LYS A 24 3.29 -3.37 5.84
CA LYS A 24 3.82 -4.72 5.99
C LYS A 24 3.49 -5.63 4.79
N SER A 25 2.68 -5.14 3.85
CA SER A 25 2.22 -5.91 2.70
C SER A 25 3.29 -5.96 1.61
N LYS A 26 3.33 -7.09 0.89
CA LYS A 26 4.20 -7.27 -0.27
C LYS A 26 3.93 -6.24 -1.38
N ALA A 27 2.72 -5.67 -1.42
CA ALA A 27 2.35 -4.65 -2.40
C ALA A 27 3.13 -3.33 -2.27
N LEU A 28 3.54 -2.96 -1.05
CA LEU A 28 4.32 -1.75 -0.77
C LEU A 28 5.76 -2.04 -0.36
N SER A 29 6.20 -3.29 -0.44
CA SER A 29 7.56 -3.72 -0.04
C SER A 29 8.70 -3.07 -0.86
N GLY A 30 8.39 -2.41 -1.97
CA GLY A 30 9.36 -1.64 -2.76
C GLY A 30 9.56 -0.19 -2.28
N TYR A 31 8.76 0.27 -1.32
CA TYR A 31 8.86 1.61 -0.74
C TYR A 31 9.43 1.52 0.68
N GLN A 32 10.12 2.57 1.13
CA GLN A 32 10.67 2.61 2.49
C GLN A 32 9.51 2.73 3.49
N THR A 33 9.47 1.83 4.49
CA THR A 33 8.36 1.73 5.45
C THR A 33 8.14 3.02 6.24
N ASP A 34 9.20 3.61 6.80
CA ASP A 34 9.10 4.84 7.58
C ASP A 34 8.60 6.02 6.75
N PHE A 35 9.12 6.15 5.52
CA PHE A 35 8.69 7.21 4.62
C PHE A 35 7.25 6.99 4.16
N SER A 36 6.90 5.74 3.87
CA SER A 36 5.53 5.38 3.50
C SER A 36 4.56 5.69 4.64
N ARG A 37 4.96 5.49 5.90
CA ARG A 37 4.17 5.86 7.08
C ARG A 37 3.99 7.38 7.21
N ALA A 38 5.01 8.16 6.87
CA ALA A 38 4.93 9.62 6.88
C ALA A 38 4.03 10.17 5.76
N LEU A 39 4.01 9.51 4.61
CA LEU A 39 3.22 9.92 3.45
C LEU A 39 1.75 9.45 3.51
N LEU A 40 1.51 8.25 4.05
CA LEU A 40 0.18 7.69 4.24
C LEU A 40 -0.41 8.20 5.57
N THR A 41 -0.84 9.47 5.57
CA THR A 41 -1.33 10.17 6.77
C THR A 41 -2.69 9.66 7.27
N GLN A 42 -3.49 9.03 6.41
CA GLN A 42 -4.76 8.43 6.81
C GLN A 42 -4.55 7.05 7.44
N ASN A 43 -5.52 6.63 8.27
CA ASN A 43 -5.46 5.32 8.92
C ASN A 43 -5.71 4.15 7.94
N GLU A 44 -6.44 4.41 6.85
CA GLU A 44 -6.89 3.40 5.91
C GLU A 44 -6.72 3.88 4.47
N TYR A 45 -6.18 3.02 3.61
CA TYR A 45 -6.01 3.28 2.19
C TYR A 45 -6.33 2.02 1.38
N SER A 46 -6.74 2.21 0.12
CA SER A 46 -6.70 1.12 -0.85
C SER A 46 -5.26 0.92 -1.35
N ILE A 47 -4.93 -0.29 -1.84
CA ILE A 47 -3.58 -0.55 -2.39
C ILE A 47 -3.24 0.43 -3.51
N LYS A 48 -4.21 0.74 -4.39
CA LYS A 48 -4.01 1.71 -5.48
C LYS A 48 -3.77 3.12 -4.98
N GLU A 49 -4.56 3.58 -4.00
CA GLU A 49 -4.42 4.92 -3.42
C GLU A 49 -3.07 5.08 -2.72
N ALA A 50 -2.71 4.13 -1.86
CA ALA A 50 -1.44 4.15 -1.17
C ALA A 50 -0.28 4.17 -2.17
N ARG A 51 -0.33 3.32 -3.20
CA ARG A 51 0.69 3.30 -4.24
C ARG A 51 0.75 4.62 -5.00
N ALA A 52 -0.38 5.22 -5.37
CA ALA A 52 -0.41 6.50 -6.07
C ALA A 52 0.18 7.65 -5.22
N VAL A 53 -0.10 7.68 -3.92
CA VAL A 53 0.51 8.65 -3.00
C VAL A 53 2.02 8.46 -2.97
N LEU A 54 2.49 7.24 -2.74
CA LEU A 54 3.93 6.97 -2.67
C LEU A 54 4.60 7.25 -4.02
N ASP A 55 4.03 6.79 -5.13
CA ASP A 55 4.54 7.00 -6.48
C ASP A 55 4.63 8.49 -6.84
N LYS A 56 3.69 9.33 -6.38
CA LYS A 56 3.76 10.78 -6.57
C LYS A 56 4.97 11.42 -5.88
N PHE A 57 5.42 10.88 -4.75
CA PHE A 57 6.60 11.36 -4.04
C PHE A 57 7.90 10.76 -4.60
N TYR A 58 7.95 9.43 -4.75
CA TYR A 58 9.12 8.74 -5.29
C TYR A 58 9.36 9.03 -6.79
N GLY A 59 8.31 9.24 -7.57
CA GLY A 59 8.36 9.53 -9.01
C GLY A 59 8.69 10.98 -9.36
N LYS A 60 8.71 11.90 -8.37
CA LYS A 60 9.16 13.28 -8.59
C LYS A 60 10.69 13.42 -8.68
N GLU A 61 11.46 12.43 -8.26
CA GLU A 61 12.93 12.47 -8.29
C GLU A 61 13.58 11.82 -9.52
N GLY A 62 12.78 11.34 -10.50
CA GLY A 62 13.30 10.54 -11.63
C GLY A 62 13.03 11.06 -13.04
N LYS A 63 12.40 12.22 -13.23
CA LYS A 63 12.24 12.83 -14.57
C LYS A 63 13.09 14.09 -14.68
N LYS A 64 14.37 13.91 -14.97
CA LYS A 64 15.20 14.85 -15.73
C LYS A 64 15.58 14.19 -17.05
#